data_AF-A0A1M5EUG4-F1
#
_entry.id   AF-A0A1M5EUG4-F1
#
_cell.length_a   1.000
_cell.length_b   1.000
_cell.length_c   1.000
_cell.angle_alpha   90.00
_cell.angle_beta   90.00
_cell.angle_gamma   90.00
#
_symmetry.space_group_name_H-M   'P 1'
#
loop_
_entity.id
_entity.type
_entity.pdbx_description
1 polymer ?
#
loop_
_entity_poly.entity_id
_entity_poly.type
_entity_poly.pdbx_seq_one_letter_code
_entity_poly.pdbx_strand_id
1 'polypeptide(L)'
;MKLVTFEMVGFRGYNELRKINLADLTTFVGKNDAGKSSIMDALDLFFTDEKLQKDDLHVSDLIDKVTLTAEFQDFPLELVLDATSSTNLRDERLLYLRADHEPVLRIVKEYTPGKTCDVFVEATVPAIENVEHPVLLKQADLRKLGRDLGLEDGIVAAERTKNPPWRMAIFRHFDHAAVTNTLVPIAKDDAKKIWDQLRPHIPYFCLFKVDRASSDQDTEAKDPLAAAARIAIAEREVEIARIVEGVQNRATELVQRTLDKLREMAPELAVGLSPDISGQPKWDGFKTTLKTDGNVPFNKRGSGTKRLVLLNFFRAEAERRSE
;
A
#
# COMPACT_ATOMS: atom_id res chain seq x y z
N MET A 1 -9.98 7.90 -0.65
CA MET A 1 -10.70 6.67 -0.26
C MET A 1 -11.15 6.76 1.17
N LYS A 2 -12.33 6.21 1.48
CA LYS A 2 -12.90 6.13 2.82
C LYS A 2 -13.16 4.67 3.16
N LEU A 3 -12.63 4.20 4.29
CA LEU A 3 -12.90 2.85 4.80
C LEU A 3 -14.33 2.80 5.35
N VAL A 4 -15.12 1.83 4.87
CA VAL A 4 -16.55 1.69 5.25
C VAL A 4 -16.88 0.34 5.85
N THR A 5 -16.14 -0.71 5.48
CA THR A 5 -16.29 -2.03 6.08
C THR A 5 -14.91 -2.64 6.27
N PHE A 6 -14.74 -3.36 7.38
CA PHE A 6 -13.61 -4.24 7.60
C PHE A 6 -14.08 -5.65 7.94
N GLU A 7 -13.51 -6.66 7.30
CA GLU A 7 -13.78 -8.07 7.55
C GLU A 7 -12.48 -8.78 7.92
N MET A 8 -12.54 -9.69 8.89
CA MET A 8 -11.39 -10.48 9.29
C MET A 8 -11.78 -11.93 9.56
N VAL A 9 -10.86 -12.84 9.23
CA VAL A 9 -10.95 -14.26 9.57
C VAL A 9 -9.54 -14.82 9.78
N GLY A 10 -9.41 -15.70 10.76
CA GLY A 10 -8.17 -16.35 11.14
C GLY A 10 -7.23 -15.53 12.02
N PHE A 11 -7.60 -14.30 12.43
CA PHE A 11 -6.77 -13.45 13.29
C PHE A 11 -7.15 -13.59 14.77
N ARG A 12 -6.21 -14.05 15.60
CA ARG A 12 -6.37 -14.22 17.06
C ARG A 12 -7.69 -14.91 17.43
N GLY A 13 -8.62 -14.23 18.09
CA GLY A 13 -9.91 -14.82 18.52
C GLY A 13 -10.95 -14.97 17.41
N TYR A 14 -10.70 -14.49 16.20
CA TYR A 14 -11.68 -14.46 15.09
C TYR A 14 -11.48 -15.65 14.15
N ASN A 15 -12.06 -16.81 14.48
CA ASN A 15 -12.02 -18.02 13.65
C ASN A 15 -13.00 -17.98 12.47
N GLU A 16 -14.14 -17.33 12.63
CA GLU A 16 -15.17 -17.14 11.61
C GLU A 16 -15.09 -15.72 11.03
N LEU A 17 -15.60 -15.56 9.81
CA LEU A 17 -15.65 -14.26 9.15
C LEU A 17 -16.42 -13.25 9.99
N ARG A 18 -15.74 -12.20 10.43
CA ARG A 18 -16.34 -11.10 11.15
C ARG A 18 -16.34 -9.84 10.32
N LYS A 19 -17.53 -9.39 9.92
CA LYS A 19 -17.76 -8.11 9.23
C LYS A 19 -18.09 -6.99 10.22
N ILE A 20 -17.47 -5.83 10.03
CA ILE A 20 -17.64 -4.64 10.85
C ILE A 20 -17.88 -3.46 9.92
N ASN A 21 -18.98 -2.73 10.15
CA ASN A 21 -19.24 -1.46 9.46
C ASN A 21 -18.58 -0.32 10.24
N LEU A 22 -17.92 0.57 9.52
CA LEU A 22 -17.18 1.69 10.08
C LEU A 22 -17.80 3.00 9.60
N ALA A 23 -18.05 3.89 10.56
CA ALA A 23 -18.45 5.27 10.36
C ALA A 23 -17.35 6.22 10.88
N ASP A 24 -17.55 7.52 10.68
CA ASP A 24 -16.60 8.58 11.08
C ASP A 24 -16.19 8.48 12.56
N LEU A 25 -17.11 8.02 13.42
CA LEU A 25 -16.82 7.58 14.77
C LEU A 25 -17.43 6.21 15.00
N THR A 26 -16.59 5.21 15.27
CA THR A 26 -17.02 3.85 15.60
C THR A 26 -16.49 3.45 16.97
N THR A 27 -17.38 3.05 17.87
CA THR A 27 -17.03 2.68 19.25
C THR A 27 -17.27 1.20 19.48
N PHE A 28 -16.24 0.48 19.91
CA PHE A 28 -16.33 -0.93 20.28
C PHE A 28 -16.47 -1.07 21.80
N VAL A 29 -17.61 -1.58 22.26
CA VAL A 29 -17.90 -1.84 23.68
C VAL A 29 -18.13 -3.33 23.89
N GLY A 30 -17.63 -3.86 24.99
CA GLY A 30 -17.78 -5.28 25.32
C GLY A 30 -16.88 -5.69 26.46
N LYS A 31 -17.08 -6.91 26.97
CA LYS A 31 -16.29 -7.49 28.07
C LYS A 31 -14.80 -7.55 27.71
N ASN A 32 -13.93 -7.61 28.71
CA ASN A 32 -12.52 -7.86 28.50
C ASN A 32 -12.32 -9.19 27.78
N ASP A 33 -11.23 -9.27 27.01
CA ASP A 33 -10.85 -10.45 26.20
C ASP A 33 -11.85 -10.87 25.11
N ALA A 34 -12.89 -10.06 24.86
CA ALA A 34 -13.84 -10.29 23.76
C ALA A 34 -13.29 -9.94 22.36
N GLY A 35 -11.98 -9.72 22.21
CA GLY A 35 -11.33 -9.43 20.91
C GLY A 35 -11.35 -7.95 20.45
N LYS A 36 -11.87 -7.01 21.27
CA LYS A 36 -11.97 -5.59 20.91
C LYS A 36 -10.63 -4.99 20.44
N SER A 37 -9.55 -5.26 21.17
CA SER A 37 -8.21 -4.79 20.81
C SER A 37 -7.67 -5.51 19.58
N SER A 38 -8.04 -6.77 19.37
CA SER A 38 -7.64 -7.55 18.19
C SER A 38 -8.23 -6.98 16.89
N ILE A 39 -9.42 -6.37 16.94
CA ILE A 39 -9.97 -5.63 15.79
C ILE A 39 -9.03 -4.49 15.39
N MET A 40 -8.57 -3.73 16.38
CA MET A 40 -7.69 -2.59 16.17
C MET A 40 -6.32 -3.01 15.65
N ASP A 41 -5.75 -4.08 16.22
CA ASP A 41 -4.47 -4.64 15.77
C ASP A 41 -4.58 -5.24 14.35
N ALA A 42 -5.71 -5.84 13.98
CA ALA A 42 -5.95 -6.33 12.62
C ALA A 42 -6.06 -5.17 11.60
N LEU A 43 -6.73 -4.07 11.96
CA LEU A 43 -6.75 -2.86 11.15
C LEU A 43 -5.32 -2.33 10.97
N ASP A 44 -4.54 -2.25 12.05
CA ASP A 44 -3.15 -1.80 11.99
C ASP A 44 -2.31 -2.65 11.04
N LEU A 45 -2.38 -3.98 11.18
CA LEU A 45 -1.70 -4.92 10.29
C LEU A 45 -2.12 -4.75 8.81
N PHE A 46 -3.40 -4.48 8.56
CA PHE A 46 -3.90 -4.23 7.21
C PHE A 46 -3.28 -2.97 6.59
N PHE A 47 -3.09 -1.89 7.35
CA PHE A 47 -2.62 -0.61 6.81
C PHE A 47 -1.09 -0.45 6.82
N THR A 48 -0.37 -1.11 7.71
CA THR A 48 1.09 -0.97 7.84
C THR A 48 1.89 -1.90 6.92
N ASP A 49 1.24 -2.89 6.28
CA ASP A 49 1.88 -3.93 5.47
C ASP A 49 2.95 -4.73 6.24
N GLU A 50 2.86 -4.76 7.58
CA GLU A 50 3.78 -5.54 8.42
C GLU A 50 3.59 -7.06 8.22
N LYS A 51 4.61 -7.83 8.60
CA LYS A 51 4.51 -9.29 8.57
C LYS A 51 3.63 -9.76 9.72
N LEU A 52 2.75 -10.71 9.43
CA LEU A 52 1.95 -11.40 10.44
C LEU A 52 2.88 -12.08 11.46
N GLN A 53 2.68 -11.75 12.74
CA GLN A 53 3.37 -12.46 13.82
C GLN A 53 2.78 -13.85 13.97
N LYS A 54 3.62 -14.84 14.30
CA LYS A 54 3.16 -16.23 14.42
C LYS A 54 2.01 -16.38 15.44
N ASP A 55 2.06 -15.61 16.52
CA ASP A 55 1.10 -15.66 17.61
C ASP A 55 -0.18 -14.85 17.33
N ASP A 56 -0.24 -14.14 16.20
CA ASP A 56 -1.45 -13.45 15.72
C ASP A 56 -2.36 -14.36 14.89
N LEU A 57 -1.87 -15.51 14.44
CA LEU A 57 -2.69 -16.54 13.80
C LEU A 57 -3.62 -17.19 14.82
N HIS A 58 -4.87 -17.43 14.45
CA HIS A 58 -5.81 -18.15 15.29
C HIS A 58 -5.28 -19.54 15.65
N VAL A 59 -5.49 -19.94 16.91
CA VAL A 59 -5.06 -21.24 17.42
C VAL A 59 -6.04 -22.32 16.98
N SER A 60 -5.93 -22.75 15.74
CA SER A 60 -6.66 -23.90 15.19
C SER A 60 -5.84 -24.55 14.08
N ASP A 61 -5.82 -25.89 14.05
CA ASP A 61 -5.15 -26.65 13.00
C ASP A 61 -5.82 -26.51 11.62
N LEU A 62 -7.04 -25.93 11.56
CA LEU A 62 -7.79 -25.71 10.34
C LEU A 62 -7.52 -24.33 9.69
N ILE A 63 -6.79 -23.44 10.38
CA ILE A 63 -6.52 -22.09 9.92
C ILE A 63 -5.01 -21.92 9.77
N ASP A 64 -4.55 -21.81 8.53
CA ASP A 64 -3.14 -21.62 8.17
C ASP A 64 -2.82 -20.20 7.69
N LYS A 65 -3.86 -19.37 7.47
CA LYS A 65 -3.75 -18.00 7.01
C LYS A 65 -4.72 -17.04 7.70
N VAL A 66 -4.34 -15.77 7.75
CA VAL A 66 -5.22 -14.66 8.10
C VAL A 66 -5.69 -13.98 6.83
N THR A 67 -6.99 -13.72 6.72
CA THR A 67 -7.54 -12.91 5.62
C THR A 67 -8.19 -11.66 6.20
N LEU A 68 -7.70 -10.51 5.76
CA LEU A 68 -8.20 -9.18 6.13
C LEU A 68 -8.76 -8.51 4.88
N THR A 69 -10.02 -8.10 4.93
CA THR A 69 -10.71 -7.48 3.79
C THR A 69 -11.20 -6.10 4.18
N ALA A 70 -10.88 -5.08 3.39
CA ALA A 70 -11.35 -3.73 3.58
C ALA A 70 -12.15 -3.27 2.37
N GLU A 71 -13.34 -2.73 2.61
CA GLU A 71 -14.15 -2.08 1.59
C GLU A 71 -13.96 -0.56 1.68
N PHE A 72 -13.68 0.04 0.53
CA PHE A 72 -13.47 1.48 0.39
C PHE A 72 -14.50 2.10 -0.55
N GLN A 73 -14.95 3.28 -0.16
CA GLN A 73 -15.63 4.26 -1.02
C GLN A 73 -14.64 5.40 -1.38
N ASP A 74 -15.08 6.37 -2.16
CA ASP A 74 -14.28 7.54 -2.57
C ASP A 74 -12.92 7.16 -3.17
N PHE A 75 -12.91 6.12 -4.00
CA PHE A 75 -11.76 5.67 -4.79
C PHE A 75 -11.57 6.54 -6.04
N PRO A 76 -10.35 6.62 -6.60
CA PRO A 76 -10.07 7.48 -7.75
C PRO A 76 -10.95 7.11 -8.95
N LEU A 77 -11.47 8.14 -9.62
CA LEU A 77 -12.31 7.99 -10.82
C LEU A 77 -11.49 7.62 -12.06
N GLU A 78 -10.19 7.92 -12.07
CA GLU A 78 -9.28 7.64 -13.17
C GLU A 78 -7.96 7.07 -12.63
N LEU A 79 -7.39 6.11 -13.36
CA LEU A 79 -6.11 5.47 -13.10
C LEU A 79 -5.22 5.68 -14.33
N VAL A 80 -4.08 6.35 -14.16
CA VAL A 80 -3.11 6.57 -15.24
C VAL A 80 -2.11 5.43 -15.23
N LEU A 81 -2.18 4.53 -16.22
CA LEU A 81 -1.31 3.34 -16.28
C LEU A 81 0.03 3.65 -16.97
N ASP A 82 0.02 4.54 -17.96
CA ASP A 82 1.20 5.11 -18.63
C ASP A 82 0.87 6.46 -19.29
N ALA A 83 1.86 7.12 -19.90
CA ALA A 83 1.73 8.46 -20.49
C ALA A 83 0.67 8.58 -21.60
N THR A 84 0.18 7.46 -22.14
CA THR A 84 -0.77 7.40 -23.27
C THR A 84 -2.03 6.58 -23.01
N SER A 85 -2.15 6.01 -21.81
CA SER A 85 -3.21 5.09 -21.42
C SER A 85 -3.69 5.39 -20.01
N SER A 86 -4.91 5.91 -19.91
CA SER A 86 -5.67 5.95 -18.67
C SER A 86 -6.86 4.99 -18.72
N THR A 87 -7.37 4.63 -17.55
CA THR A 87 -8.53 3.73 -17.38
C THR A 87 -9.24 4.07 -16.07
N ASN A 88 -10.26 3.30 -15.68
CA ASN A 88 -10.90 3.42 -14.36
C ASN A 88 -11.30 2.04 -13.82
N LEU A 89 -11.50 1.95 -12.50
CA LEU A 89 -11.83 0.68 -11.84
C LEU A 89 -13.12 0.02 -12.35
N ARG A 90 -14.08 0.82 -12.84
CA ARG A 90 -15.37 0.32 -13.33
C ARG A 90 -15.25 -0.37 -14.68
N ASP A 91 -14.52 0.25 -15.61
CA ASP A 91 -14.28 -0.28 -16.95
C ASP A 91 -13.32 -1.48 -16.91
N GLU A 92 -12.41 -1.50 -15.94
CA GLU A 92 -11.55 -2.65 -15.65
C GLU A 92 -12.26 -3.79 -14.89
N ARG A 93 -13.54 -3.61 -14.52
CA ARG A 93 -14.32 -4.57 -13.70
C ARG A 93 -13.61 -4.96 -12.39
N LEU A 94 -13.02 -3.98 -11.71
CA LEU A 94 -12.29 -4.14 -10.43
C LEU A 94 -13.08 -3.62 -9.22
N LEU A 95 -14.40 -3.55 -9.33
CA LEU A 95 -15.29 -3.12 -8.26
C LEU A 95 -16.15 -4.29 -7.78
N TYR A 96 -16.38 -4.33 -6.49
CA TYR A 96 -17.31 -5.24 -5.86
C TYR A 96 -18.70 -4.60 -5.82
N LEU A 97 -19.73 -5.31 -6.25
CA LEU A 97 -21.11 -4.87 -6.10
C LEU A 97 -21.69 -5.47 -4.83
N ARG A 98 -22.01 -4.61 -3.86
CA ARG A 98 -22.73 -5.02 -2.66
C ARG A 98 -24.16 -5.47 -2.99
N ALA A 99 -24.81 -6.12 -2.02
CA ALA A 99 -26.19 -6.59 -2.15
C ALA A 99 -27.21 -5.46 -2.39
N ASP A 100 -26.88 -4.23 -2.00
CA ASP A 100 -27.65 -3.00 -2.26
C ASP A 100 -27.30 -2.34 -3.60
N HIS A 101 -26.50 -3.00 -4.43
CA HIS A 101 -25.98 -2.53 -5.72
C HIS A 101 -25.02 -1.35 -5.64
N GLU A 102 -24.51 -1.01 -4.46
CA GLU A 102 -23.47 0.01 -4.33
C GLU A 102 -22.09 -0.56 -4.72
N PRO A 103 -21.36 0.07 -5.65
CA PRO A 103 -20.02 -0.34 -6.01
C PRO A 103 -19.00 0.13 -4.95
N VAL A 104 -18.18 -0.79 -4.46
CA VAL A 104 -17.07 -0.51 -3.54
C VAL A 104 -15.77 -1.12 -4.05
N LEU A 105 -14.64 -0.52 -3.69
CA LEU A 105 -13.33 -1.15 -3.89
C LEU A 105 -13.05 -2.06 -2.71
N ARG A 106 -13.01 -3.37 -2.92
CA ARG A 106 -12.81 -4.38 -1.88
C ARG A 106 -11.40 -4.98 -1.98
N ILE A 107 -10.51 -4.54 -1.09
CA ILE A 107 -9.11 -5.01 -1.04
C ILE A 107 -9.01 -6.13 -0.03
N VAL A 108 -8.45 -7.26 -0.46
CA VAL A 108 -8.23 -8.45 0.37
C VAL A 108 -6.72 -8.65 0.54
N LYS A 109 -6.28 -8.79 1.78
CA LYS A 109 -4.90 -9.14 2.13
C LYS A 109 -4.87 -10.49 2.82
N GLU A 110 -4.13 -11.43 2.23
CA GLU A 110 -3.90 -12.74 2.80
C GLU A 110 -2.50 -12.81 3.41
N TYR A 111 -2.42 -13.22 4.66
CA TYR A 111 -1.18 -13.34 5.41
C TYR A 111 -0.94 -14.79 5.79
N THR A 112 0.17 -15.34 5.30
CA THR A 112 0.73 -16.60 5.79
C THR A 112 1.90 -16.28 6.73
N PRO A 113 2.02 -16.96 7.90
CA PRO A 113 3.12 -16.74 8.82
C PRO A 113 4.50 -16.74 8.15
N GLY A 114 5.29 -15.69 8.40
CA GLY A 114 6.66 -15.55 7.89
C GLY A 114 6.80 -15.04 6.45
N LYS A 115 5.69 -14.89 5.71
CA LYS A 115 5.68 -14.35 4.35
C LYS A 115 5.20 -12.90 4.30
N THR A 116 5.49 -12.21 3.20
CA THR A 116 4.82 -10.95 2.87
C THR A 116 3.37 -11.24 2.51
N CYS A 117 2.45 -10.32 2.81
CA CYS A 117 1.05 -10.50 2.45
C CYS A 117 0.86 -10.51 0.93
N ASP A 118 -0.08 -11.32 0.46
CA ASP A 118 -0.59 -11.26 -0.90
C ASP A 118 -1.78 -10.28 -0.92
N VAL A 119 -1.81 -9.40 -1.91
CA VAL A 119 -2.83 -8.34 -2.05
C VAL A 119 -3.68 -8.58 -3.29
N PHE A 120 -4.99 -8.60 -3.08
CA PHE A 120 -6.00 -8.85 -4.10
C PHE A 120 -7.07 -7.76 -4.08
N VAL A 121 -7.78 -7.63 -5.20
CA VAL A 121 -9.08 -6.98 -5.27
C VAL A 121 -10.13 -8.07 -5.46
N GLU A 122 -11.14 -8.10 -4.60
CA GLU A 122 -12.33 -8.90 -4.85
C GLU A 122 -13.28 -8.09 -5.73
N ALA A 123 -13.55 -8.57 -6.94
CA ALA A 123 -14.36 -7.87 -7.91
C ALA A 123 -15.55 -8.71 -8.38
N THR A 124 -16.68 -8.04 -8.62
CA THR A 124 -17.85 -8.65 -9.24
C THR A 124 -17.71 -8.54 -10.75
N VAL A 125 -17.45 -9.67 -11.40
CA VAL A 125 -17.13 -9.73 -12.82
C VAL A 125 -18.03 -10.72 -13.55
N PRO A 126 -18.35 -10.49 -14.84
CA PRO A 126 -19.01 -11.51 -15.64
C PRO A 126 -18.16 -12.77 -15.71
N ALA A 127 -18.79 -13.94 -15.65
CA ALA A 127 -18.10 -15.20 -15.80
C ALA A 127 -17.56 -15.33 -17.22
N ILE A 128 -16.24 -15.45 -17.34
CA ILE A 128 -15.54 -15.72 -18.60
C ILE A 128 -15.00 -17.15 -18.48
N GLU A 129 -15.48 -18.06 -19.32
CA GLU A 129 -15.07 -19.46 -19.26
C GLU A 129 -13.57 -19.62 -19.52
N ASN A 130 -12.89 -20.37 -18.64
CA ASN A 130 -11.49 -20.78 -18.78
C ASN A 130 -10.48 -19.63 -18.93
N VAL A 131 -10.84 -18.42 -18.48
CA VAL A 131 -9.99 -17.23 -18.58
C VAL A 131 -9.92 -16.57 -17.21
N GLU A 132 -8.71 -16.39 -16.70
CA GLU A 132 -8.47 -15.54 -15.53
C GLU A 132 -8.87 -14.09 -15.85
N HIS A 133 -9.05 -13.25 -14.82
CA HIS A 133 -9.46 -11.86 -15.01
C HIS A 133 -8.61 -11.17 -16.11
N PRO A 134 -9.20 -10.54 -17.16
CA PRO A 134 -8.47 -10.01 -18.31
C PRO A 134 -7.33 -9.03 -17.99
N VAL A 135 -7.34 -8.41 -16.80
CA VAL A 135 -6.25 -7.55 -16.31
C VAL A 135 -4.94 -8.30 -16.04
N LEU A 136 -5.01 -9.61 -15.80
CA LEU A 136 -3.86 -10.48 -15.52
C LEU A 136 -3.21 -11.01 -16.80
N LEU A 137 -3.94 -10.94 -17.93
CA LEU A 137 -3.43 -11.41 -19.21
C LEU A 137 -2.36 -10.45 -19.75
N LYS A 138 -1.26 -11.03 -20.22
CA LYS A 138 -0.27 -10.29 -21.00
C LYS A 138 -0.91 -9.76 -22.27
N GLN A 139 -0.39 -8.64 -22.78
CA GLN A 139 -0.93 -7.99 -23.98
C GLN A 139 -1.11 -8.95 -25.17
N ALA A 140 -0.16 -9.86 -25.41
CA ALA A 140 -0.25 -10.81 -26.52
C ALA A 140 -1.46 -11.76 -26.37
N ASP A 141 -1.66 -12.31 -25.17
CA ASP A 141 -2.74 -13.24 -24.85
C ASP A 141 -4.10 -12.53 -24.83
N LEU A 142 -4.15 -11.31 -24.30
CA LEU A 142 -5.34 -10.46 -24.30
C LEU A 142 -5.83 -10.17 -25.74
N ARG A 143 -4.90 -9.80 -26.64
CA ARG A 143 -5.22 -9.57 -28.05
C ARG A 143 -5.62 -10.85 -28.77
N LYS A 144 -4.99 -11.98 -28.43
CA LYS A 144 -5.35 -13.28 -28.98
C LYS A 144 -6.79 -13.64 -28.59
N LEU A 145 -7.14 -13.54 -27.31
CA LEU A 145 -8.49 -13.77 -26.82
C LEU A 145 -9.52 -12.87 -27.53
N GLY A 146 -9.25 -11.57 -27.65
CA GLY A 146 -10.15 -10.67 -28.36
C GLY A 146 -10.33 -11.01 -29.84
N ARG A 147 -9.28 -11.50 -30.52
CA ARG A 147 -9.37 -11.98 -31.91
C ARG A 147 -10.14 -13.28 -32.04
N ASP A 148 -9.90 -14.23 -31.14
CA ASP A 148 -10.59 -15.52 -31.10
C ASP A 148 -12.11 -15.32 -30.88
N LEU A 149 -12.49 -14.24 -30.18
CA LEU A 149 -13.88 -13.80 -29.99
C LEU A 149 -14.43 -12.88 -31.11
N GLY A 150 -13.63 -12.54 -32.12
CA GLY A 150 -14.05 -11.69 -33.25
C GLY A 150 -14.27 -10.21 -32.90
N LEU A 151 -13.60 -9.70 -31.86
CA LEU A 151 -13.85 -8.35 -31.32
C LEU A 151 -12.96 -7.25 -31.93
N GLU A 152 -11.93 -7.63 -32.70
CA GLU A 152 -10.91 -6.72 -33.19
C GLU A 152 -11.49 -5.58 -34.06
N ASP A 153 -12.47 -5.87 -34.92
CA ASP A 153 -13.09 -4.88 -35.79
C ASP A 153 -13.91 -3.83 -35.04
N GLY A 154 -14.35 -4.15 -33.82
CA GLY A 154 -15.01 -3.20 -32.92
C GLY A 154 -14.05 -2.24 -32.20
N ILE A 155 -12.73 -2.46 -32.31
CA ILE A 155 -11.71 -1.64 -31.65
C ILE A 155 -11.03 -0.74 -32.69
N VAL A 156 -10.99 0.57 -32.42
CA VAL A 156 -10.32 1.58 -33.24
C VAL A 156 -8.87 1.18 -33.49
N ALA A 157 -8.44 1.14 -34.76
CA ALA A 157 -7.13 0.62 -35.16
C ALA A 157 -5.95 1.26 -34.40
N ALA A 158 -5.99 2.57 -34.15
CA ALA A 158 -4.97 3.30 -33.39
C ALA A 158 -4.86 2.84 -31.91
N GLU A 159 -5.97 2.37 -31.34
CA GLU A 159 -6.09 1.98 -29.94
C GLU A 159 -5.84 0.48 -29.70
N ARG A 160 -5.76 -0.33 -30.77
CA ARG A 160 -5.44 -1.77 -30.68
C ARG A 160 -4.08 -2.05 -30.07
N THR A 161 -3.21 -1.03 -29.99
CA THR A 161 -1.91 -1.10 -29.34
C THR A 161 -1.99 -1.08 -27.81
N LYS A 162 -3.10 -0.61 -27.22
CA LYS A 162 -3.26 -0.44 -25.76
C LYS A 162 -4.12 -1.56 -25.17
N ASN A 163 -3.92 -1.88 -23.89
CA ASN A 163 -4.67 -2.97 -23.23
C ASN A 163 -6.13 -2.61 -22.84
N PRO A 164 -6.44 -1.41 -22.31
CA PRO A 164 -7.81 -1.11 -21.86
C PRO A 164 -8.91 -1.28 -22.93
N PRO A 165 -8.71 -0.86 -24.19
CA PRO A 165 -9.73 -1.06 -25.24
C PRO A 165 -10.08 -2.53 -25.48
N TRP A 166 -9.09 -3.44 -25.43
CA TRP A 166 -9.33 -4.88 -25.55
C TRP A 166 -10.08 -5.44 -24.35
N ARG A 167 -9.68 -5.08 -23.12
CA ARG A 167 -10.38 -5.54 -21.91
C ARG A 167 -11.84 -5.07 -21.89
N MET A 168 -12.09 -3.81 -22.23
CA MET A 168 -13.44 -3.28 -22.34
C MET A 168 -14.27 -4.03 -23.38
N ALA A 169 -13.71 -4.33 -24.56
CA ALA A 169 -14.41 -5.10 -25.58
C ALA A 169 -14.74 -6.53 -25.11
N ILE A 170 -13.80 -7.20 -24.45
CA ILE A 170 -13.99 -8.53 -23.89
C ILE A 170 -15.08 -8.51 -22.81
N PHE A 171 -15.03 -7.59 -21.85
CA PHE A 171 -16.06 -7.49 -20.82
C PHE A 171 -17.45 -7.24 -21.41
N ARG A 172 -17.55 -6.34 -22.41
CA ARG A 172 -18.82 -6.09 -23.12
C ARG A 172 -19.36 -7.32 -23.83
N HIS A 173 -18.49 -8.13 -24.43
CA HIS A 173 -18.89 -9.39 -25.04
C HIS A 173 -19.57 -10.32 -24.03
N PHE A 174 -19.08 -10.35 -22.79
CA PHE A 174 -19.62 -11.19 -21.71
C PHE A 174 -20.61 -10.48 -20.76
N ASP A 175 -21.09 -9.27 -21.07
CA ASP A 175 -22.02 -8.53 -20.17
C ASP A 175 -23.35 -9.29 -19.92
N HIS A 176 -23.70 -10.27 -20.77
CA HIS A 176 -24.87 -11.13 -20.62
C HIS A 176 -24.63 -12.37 -19.75
N ALA A 177 -23.38 -12.66 -19.39
CA ALA A 177 -23.03 -13.80 -18.57
C ALA A 177 -23.43 -13.59 -17.10
N ALA A 178 -23.56 -14.69 -16.36
CA ALA A 178 -23.76 -14.61 -14.91
C ALA A 178 -22.55 -13.92 -14.26
N VAL A 179 -22.79 -13.08 -13.26
CA VAL A 179 -21.72 -12.43 -12.50
C VAL A 179 -21.26 -13.31 -11.36
N THR A 180 -19.96 -13.26 -11.07
CA THR A 180 -19.33 -13.96 -9.96
C THR A 180 -18.32 -13.05 -9.27
N ASN A 181 -18.03 -13.33 -7.99
CA ASN A 181 -16.98 -12.63 -7.26
C ASN A 181 -15.65 -13.36 -7.48
N THR A 182 -14.64 -12.62 -7.93
CA THR A 182 -13.31 -13.15 -8.25
C THR A 182 -12.24 -12.38 -7.50
N LEU A 183 -11.28 -13.09 -6.92
CA LEU A 183 -10.08 -12.50 -6.34
C LEU A 183 -9.05 -12.26 -7.44
N VAL A 184 -8.73 -11.00 -7.68
CA VAL A 184 -7.78 -10.56 -8.69
C VAL A 184 -6.47 -10.14 -8.00
N PRO A 185 -5.34 -10.85 -8.21
CA PRO A 185 -4.05 -10.49 -7.60
C PRO A 185 -3.48 -9.24 -8.26
N ILE A 186 -3.64 -8.09 -7.62
CA ILE A 186 -3.23 -6.80 -8.20
C ILE A 186 -1.80 -6.39 -7.84
N ALA A 187 -1.14 -7.08 -6.90
CA ALA A 187 0.25 -6.79 -6.54
C ALA A 187 1.29 -7.57 -7.38
N LYS A 188 0.88 -8.26 -8.44
CA LYS A 188 1.72 -9.12 -9.30
C LYS A 188 1.62 -8.70 -10.77
N ASP A 189 2.67 -9.00 -11.53
CA ASP A 189 2.74 -8.85 -12.99
C ASP A 189 2.23 -7.50 -13.53
N ASP A 190 1.54 -7.51 -14.68
CA ASP A 190 1.01 -6.30 -15.34
C ASP A 190 -0.07 -5.61 -14.50
N ALA A 191 -0.74 -6.33 -13.58
CA ALA A 191 -1.75 -5.79 -12.68
C ALA A 191 -1.14 -4.91 -11.58
N LYS A 192 0.17 -5.04 -11.30
CA LYS A 192 0.90 -4.21 -10.34
C LYS A 192 0.78 -2.71 -10.62
N LYS A 193 0.67 -2.32 -11.89
CA LYS A 193 0.46 -0.91 -12.27
C LYS A 193 -0.81 -0.32 -11.65
N ILE A 194 -1.86 -1.13 -11.50
CA ILE A 194 -3.11 -0.70 -10.86
C ILE A 194 -2.89 -0.56 -9.37
N TRP A 195 -2.23 -1.51 -8.72
CA TRP A 195 -1.92 -1.39 -7.30
C TRP A 195 -1.04 -0.18 -6.98
N ASP A 196 -0.03 0.09 -7.80
CA ASP A 196 0.86 1.25 -7.64
C ASP A 196 0.10 2.59 -7.75
N GLN A 197 -0.99 2.63 -8.54
CA GLN A 197 -1.89 3.79 -8.61
C GLN A 197 -2.90 3.85 -7.45
N LEU A 198 -3.36 2.71 -6.93
CA LEU A 198 -4.33 2.68 -5.82
C LEU A 198 -3.68 2.92 -4.46
N ARG A 199 -2.46 2.40 -4.24
CA ARG A 199 -1.75 2.44 -2.96
C ARG A 199 -1.62 3.84 -2.35
N PRO A 200 -1.29 4.91 -3.12
CA PRO A 200 -1.22 6.27 -2.58
C PRO A 200 -2.56 6.81 -2.05
N HIS A 201 -3.69 6.25 -2.49
CA HIS A 201 -5.02 6.67 -2.07
C HIS A 201 -5.54 5.90 -0.84
N ILE A 202 -4.82 4.86 -0.39
CA ILE A 202 -5.15 4.14 0.84
C ILE A 202 -5.03 5.11 2.03
N PRO A 203 -6.05 5.19 2.90
CA PRO A 203 -6.02 6.09 4.06
C PRO A 203 -4.83 5.82 4.97
N TYR A 204 -4.26 6.89 5.50
CA TYR A 204 -3.31 6.76 6.60
C TYR A 204 -4.04 6.27 7.86
N PHE A 205 -3.48 5.26 8.50
CA PHE A 205 -4.01 4.68 9.72
C PHE A 205 -2.94 4.73 10.81
N CYS A 206 -3.35 5.01 12.04
CA CYS A 206 -2.48 4.96 13.20
C CYS A 206 -3.27 4.43 14.41
N LEU A 207 -2.75 3.37 15.02
CA LEU A 207 -3.33 2.79 16.22
C LEU A 207 -2.80 3.45 17.49
N PHE A 208 -3.69 4.06 18.27
CA PHE A 208 -3.34 4.67 19.55
C PHE A 208 -3.73 3.78 20.75
N LYS A 209 -2.74 3.27 21.49
CA LYS A 209 -2.93 2.49 22.71
C LYS A 209 -2.77 3.36 23.98
N VAL A 210 -3.80 3.35 24.84
CA VAL A 210 -3.89 4.18 26.06
C VAL A 210 -3.09 3.57 27.21
N ASP A 211 -3.25 2.28 27.47
CA ASP A 211 -2.53 1.56 28.53
C ASP A 211 -1.18 1.11 28.00
N ARG A 212 -0.11 1.63 28.63
CA ARG A 212 1.27 1.42 28.19
C ARG A 212 2.08 0.89 29.36
N ALA A 213 2.84 -0.18 29.13
CA ALA A 213 3.99 -0.45 29.97
C ALA A 213 4.95 0.73 29.81
N SER A 214 5.28 1.42 30.90
CA SER A 214 6.26 2.50 30.90
C SER A 214 7.68 1.93 30.71
N SER A 215 7.95 1.38 29.53
CA SER A 215 9.22 0.75 29.17
C SER A 215 9.92 1.57 28.08
N ASP A 216 11.18 1.92 28.33
CA ASP A 216 12.05 2.71 27.45
C ASP A 216 12.41 2.02 26.11
N GLN A 217 11.91 0.80 25.86
CA GLN A 217 12.19 0.02 24.65
C GLN A 217 11.17 0.21 23.52
N ASP A 218 10.13 1.02 23.73
CA ASP A 218 9.04 1.20 22.77
C ASP A 218 9.45 2.10 21.58
N THR A 219 9.54 1.53 20.38
CA THR A 219 9.88 2.25 19.14
C THR A 219 8.82 3.26 18.72
N GLU A 220 7.57 3.06 19.13
CA GLU A 220 6.46 4.00 18.90
C GLU A 220 6.53 5.24 19.82
N ALA A 221 7.17 5.09 20.99
CA ALA A 221 7.43 6.18 21.91
C ALA A 221 8.62 7.07 21.50
N LYS A 222 9.36 6.74 20.42
CA LYS A 222 10.62 7.41 20.09
C LYS A 222 10.53 8.79 19.44
N ASP A 223 9.38 9.22 18.92
CA ASP A 223 8.93 10.64 18.89
C ASP A 223 7.75 10.76 17.90
N PRO A 224 6.60 11.34 18.29
CA PRO A 224 5.59 11.84 17.34
C PRO A 224 6.21 12.70 16.23
N LEU A 225 7.24 13.45 16.59
CA LEU A 225 8.04 14.28 15.71
C LEU A 225 8.91 13.48 14.73
N ALA A 226 9.27 12.23 15.05
CA ALA A 226 9.99 11.34 14.15
C ALA A 226 9.05 10.76 13.08
N ALA A 227 7.76 10.60 13.38
CA ALA A 227 6.74 10.35 12.37
C ALA A 227 6.53 11.59 11.48
N ALA A 228 6.44 12.79 12.07
CA ALA A 228 6.39 14.06 11.33
C ALA A 228 7.62 14.27 10.43
N ALA A 229 8.82 13.95 10.92
CA ALA A 229 10.06 14.01 10.16
C ALA A 229 10.04 13.00 9.00
N ARG A 230 9.56 11.77 9.22
CA ARG A 230 9.38 10.78 8.14
C ARG A 230 8.41 11.26 7.06
N ILE A 231 7.29 11.87 7.45
CA ILE A 231 6.31 12.44 6.52
C ILE A 231 6.95 13.61 5.73
N ALA A 232 7.61 14.54 6.41
CA ALA A 232 8.29 15.67 5.76
C ALA A 232 9.42 15.23 4.80
N ILE A 233 10.14 14.16 5.14
CA ILE A 233 11.15 13.54 4.27
C ILE A 233 10.48 12.90 3.05
N ALA A 234 9.40 12.14 3.24
CA ALA A 234 8.66 11.50 2.15
C ALA A 234 8.05 12.53 1.18
N GLU A 235 7.54 13.66 1.68
CA GLU A 235 7.03 14.75 0.85
C GLU A 235 8.12 15.42 -0.02
N ARG A 236 9.38 15.34 0.39
CA ARG A 236 10.53 15.95 -0.30
C ARG A 236 11.41 14.91 -1.00
N GLU A 237 10.94 13.67 -1.13
CA GLU A 237 11.72 12.54 -1.62
C GLU A 237 12.29 12.78 -3.03
N VAL A 238 11.53 13.48 -3.89
CA VAL A 238 11.99 13.87 -5.25
C VAL A 238 13.14 14.88 -5.20
N GLU A 239 13.10 15.85 -4.30
CA GLU A 239 14.17 16.85 -4.13
C GLU A 239 15.41 16.22 -3.49
N ILE A 240 15.21 15.36 -2.50
CA ILE A 240 16.29 14.59 -1.86
C ILE A 240 16.97 13.68 -2.90
N ALA A 241 16.20 12.99 -3.74
CA ALA A 241 16.75 12.17 -4.82
C ALA A 241 17.63 12.98 -5.78
N ARG A 242 17.19 14.19 -6.18
CA ARG A 242 18.00 15.09 -7.02
C ARG A 242 19.30 15.54 -6.34
N ILE A 243 19.26 15.84 -5.04
CA ILE A 243 20.46 16.22 -4.27
C ILE A 243 21.43 15.03 -4.19
N VAL A 244 20.91 13.83 -3.90
CA VAL A 244 21.71 12.60 -3.84
C VAL A 244 22.37 12.30 -5.17
N GLU A 245 21.63 12.40 -6.27
CA GLU A 245 22.15 12.25 -7.63
C GLU A 245 23.27 13.27 -7.92
N GLY A 246 23.06 14.54 -7.56
CA GLY A 246 24.08 15.59 -7.70
C GLY A 246 25.37 15.31 -6.90
N VAL A 247 25.24 14.81 -5.67
CA VAL A 247 26.38 14.44 -4.82
C VAL A 247 27.11 13.21 -5.38
N GLN A 248 26.38 12.18 -5.82
CA GLN A 248 26.96 10.99 -6.45
C GLN A 248 27.72 11.37 -7.73
N ASN A 249 27.17 12.24 -8.57
CA ASN A 249 27.82 12.72 -9.78
C ASN A 249 29.14 13.44 -9.46
N ARG A 250 29.15 14.32 -8.46
CA ARG A 250 30.36 15.07 -8.07
C ARG A 250 31.41 14.20 -7.39
N ALA A 251 30.99 13.22 -6.59
CA ALA A 251 31.89 12.22 -6.00
C ALA A 251 32.52 11.33 -7.08
N THR A 252 31.72 10.91 -8.07
CA THR A 252 32.18 10.13 -9.23
C THR A 252 33.20 10.92 -10.03
N GLU A 253 32.94 12.21 -10.30
CA GLU A 253 33.88 13.10 -10.98
C GLU A 253 35.21 13.19 -10.22
N LEU A 254 35.18 13.33 -8.89
CA LEU A 254 36.39 13.42 -8.07
C LEU A 254 37.20 12.12 -8.08
N VAL A 255 36.54 10.96 -7.93
CA VAL A 255 37.17 9.64 -7.99
C VAL A 255 37.75 9.38 -9.37
N GLN A 256 37.04 9.74 -10.44
CA GLN A 256 37.52 9.62 -11.81
C GLN A 256 38.77 10.46 -12.05
N ARG A 257 38.76 11.74 -11.64
CA ARG A 257 39.95 12.62 -11.74
C ARG A 257 41.14 12.08 -10.94
N THR A 258 40.87 11.45 -9.80
CA THR A 258 41.91 10.83 -8.96
C THR A 258 42.48 9.58 -9.62
N LEU A 259 41.64 8.72 -10.22
CA LEU A 259 42.07 7.55 -11.00
C LEU A 259 42.85 7.96 -12.25
N ASP A 260 42.45 9.03 -12.93
CA ASP A 260 43.18 9.54 -14.10
C ASP A 260 44.56 10.08 -13.69
N LYS A 261 44.67 10.78 -12.55
CA LYS A 261 45.95 11.19 -11.98
C LYS A 261 46.81 10.00 -11.53
N LEU A 262 46.20 8.95 -11.01
CA LEU A 262 46.90 7.71 -10.64
C LEU A 262 47.45 6.99 -11.89
N ARG A 263 46.67 6.95 -12.99
CA ARG A 263 47.09 6.40 -14.29
C ARG A 263 48.27 7.17 -14.91
N GLU A 264 48.32 8.48 -14.72
CA GLU A 264 49.46 9.32 -15.15
C GLU A 264 50.76 8.96 -14.40
N MET A 265 50.66 8.58 -13.12
CA MET A 265 51.84 8.35 -12.25
C MET A 265 52.28 6.89 -12.15
N ALA A 266 51.35 5.93 -12.17
CA ALA A 266 51.62 4.50 -12.00
C ALA A 266 50.58 3.65 -12.76
N PRO A 267 50.77 3.47 -14.08
CA PRO A 267 49.80 2.79 -14.95
C PRO A 267 49.43 1.37 -14.52
N GLU A 268 50.40 0.63 -13.96
CA GLU A 268 50.27 -0.74 -13.48
C GLU A 268 49.33 -0.90 -12.27
N LEU A 269 49.17 0.15 -11.44
CA LEU A 269 48.29 0.14 -10.27
C LEU A 269 46.83 0.47 -10.61
N ALA A 270 46.58 1.03 -11.80
CA ALA A 270 45.26 1.46 -12.23
C ALA A 270 44.45 0.40 -12.98
N VAL A 271 45.07 -0.75 -13.31
CA VAL A 271 44.43 -1.84 -14.05
C VAL A 271 43.44 -2.57 -13.14
N GLY A 272 42.14 -2.45 -13.44
CA GLY A 272 41.06 -3.13 -12.72
C GLY A 272 40.36 -2.32 -11.63
N LEU A 273 40.78 -1.07 -11.38
CA LEU A 273 40.09 -0.18 -10.45
C LEU A 273 38.90 0.51 -11.14
N SER A 274 37.69 0.30 -10.61
CA SER A 274 36.48 1.00 -11.01
C SER A 274 35.80 1.62 -9.78
N PRO A 275 35.16 2.79 -9.88
CA PRO A 275 34.41 3.37 -8.77
C PRO A 275 33.20 2.48 -8.47
N ASP A 276 33.11 1.96 -7.23
CA ASP A 276 31.89 1.36 -6.71
C ASP A 276 31.24 2.33 -5.71
N ILE A 277 30.13 2.94 -6.12
CA ILE A 277 29.28 3.78 -5.28
C ILE A 277 27.90 3.12 -5.17
N SER A 278 27.89 1.84 -4.78
CA SER A 278 26.65 1.12 -4.47
C SER A 278 26.20 1.44 -3.04
N GLY A 279 25.32 2.44 -2.93
CA GLY A 279 24.66 2.75 -1.66
C GLY A 279 23.76 3.98 -1.77
N GLN A 280 22.45 3.80 -1.62
CA GLN A 280 21.57 4.92 -1.33
C GLN A 280 21.94 5.47 0.06
N PRO A 281 22.16 6.79 0.21
CA PRO A 281 22.40 7.37 1.52
C PRO A 281 21.17 7.13 2.41
N LYS A 282 21.36 6.41 3.52
CA LYS A 282 20.34 6.24 4.55
C LYS A 282 20.24 7.54 5.34
N TRP A 283 19.21 8.33 5.08
CA TRP A 283 18.85 9.50 5.87
C TRP A 283 18.15 9.06 7.16
N ASP A 284 18.89 8.41 8.06
CA ASP A 284 18.37 8.01 9.37
C ASP A 284 18.22 9.25 10.28
N GLY A 285 17.11 9.98 10.08
CA GLY A 285 16.43 10.74 11.12
C GLY A 285 16.88 12.18 11.34
N PHE A 286 16.08 13.12 10.84
CA PHE A 286 15.96 14.43 11.49
C PHE A 286 15.40 14.21 12.91
N LYS A 287 16.22 14.45 13.94
CA LYS A 287 15.76 14.46 15.34
C LYS A 287 15.07 15.79 15.63
N THR A 288 13.79 15.85 15.35
CA THR A 288 12.90 16.92 15.80
C THR A 288 12.51 16.63 17.25
N THR A 289 12.78 17.58 18.17
CA THR A 289 12.40 17.47 19.58
C THR A 289 11.54 18.66 19.99
N LEU A 290 10.43 18.40 20.70
CA LEU A 290 9.58 19.44 21.28
C LEU A 290 10.11 19.80 22.66
N LYS A 291 10.41 21.08 22.86
CA LYS A 291 10.78 21.63 24.16
C LYS A 291 9.59 22.40 24.73
N THR A 292 9.36 22.27 26.03
CA THR A 292 8.31 22.98 26.76
C THR A 292 8.92 24.05 27.67
N ASP A 293 8.09 24.92 28.25
CA ASP A 293 8.54 25.87 29.28
C ASP A 293 9.34 25.17 30.37
N GLY A 294 10.50 25.74 30.69
CA GLY A 294 11.49 25.17 31.61
C GLY A 294 12.48 24.19 30.96
N ASN A 295 12.54 24.09 29.63
CA ASN A 295 13.50 23.27 28.88
C ASN A 295 13.42 21.76 29.20
N VAL A 296 12.28 21.31 29.74
CA VAL A 296 12.03 19.89 30.04
C VAL A 296 11.77 19.15 28.71
N PRO A 297 12.56 18.13 28.37
CA PRO A 297 12.33 17.30 27.20
C PRO A 297 10.92 16.70 27.20
N PHE A 298 10.23 16.73 26.06
CA PHE A 298 8.85 16.22 25.93
C PHE A 298 8.72 14.75 26.40
N ASN A 299 9.73 13.93 26.13
CA ASN A 299 9.82 12.54 26.61
C ASN A 299 9.87 12.40 28.15
N LYS A 300 10.10 13.48 28.91
CA LYS A 300 10.08 13.51 30.38
C LYS A 300 8.79 14.11 30.97
N ARG A 301 7.81 14.51 30.15
CA ARG A 301 6.49 14.97 30.62
C ARG A 301 5.54 13.80 30.93
N GLY A 302 4.53 14.08 31.76
CA GLY A 302 3.49 13.12 32.14
C GLY A 302 2.72 12.59 30.92
N SER A 303 2.27 11.34 31.02
CA SER A 303 1.62 10.62 29.92
C SER A 303 0.43 11.39 29.32
N GLY A 304 -0.39 12.06 30.13
CA GLY A 304 -1.52 12.87 29.65
C GLY A 304 -1.13 14.01 28.68
N THR A 305 -0.07 14.76 28.98
CA THR A 305 0.44 15.83 28.10
C THR A 305 0.97 15.27 26.79
N LYS A 306 1.66 14.11 26.84
CA LYS A 306 2.15 13.44 25.64
C LYS A 306 1.02 13.01 24.71
N ARG A 307 -0.06 12.47 25.29
CA ARG A 307 -1.25 12.02 24.56
C ARG A 307 -1.98 13.18 23.89
N LEU A 308 -2.16 14.31 24.57
CA LEU A 308 -2.80 15.50 24.01
C LEU A 308 -2.02 16.10 22.84
N VAL A 309 -0.69 16.19 22.95
CA VAL A 309 0.15 16.72 21.86
C VAL A 309 0.09 15.80 20.64
N LEU A 310 0.16 14.48 20.84
CA LEU A 310 0.07 13.51 19.75
C LEU A 310 -1.32 13.51 19.08
N LEU A 311 -2.41 13.59 19.85
CA LEU A 311 -3.77 13.67 19.32
C LEU A 311 -3.97 14.94 18.47
N ASN A 312 -3.49 16.09 18.94
CA ASN A 312 -3.60 17.34 18.20
C ASN A 312 -2.72 17.37 16.96
N PHE A 313 -1.55 16.71 16.98
CA PHE A 313 -0.73 16.52 15.78
C PHE A 313 -1.50 15.74 14.70
N PHE A 314 -2.13 14.61 15.07
CA PHE A 314 -2.90 13.84 14.09
C PHE A 314 -4.14 14.56 13.60
N ARG A 315 -4.81 15.31 14.47
CA ARG A 315 -5.95 16.15 14.08
C ARG A 315 -5.51 17.21 13.04
N ALA A 316 -4.39 17.87 13.28
CA ALA A 316 -3.84 18.86 12.35
C ALA A 316 -3.45 18.25 11.00
N GLU A 317 -2.84 17.05 10.97
CA GLU A 317 -2.51 16.35 9.71
C GLU A 317 -3.75 15.85 8.97
N ALA A 318 -4.77 15.38 9.69
CA ALA A 318 -6.04 14.97 9.09
C ALA A 318 -6.75 16.17 8.45
N GLU A 319 -6.77 17.32 9.14
CA GLU A 319 -7.33 18.58 8.62
C GLU A 319 -6.55 19.06 7.37
N ARG A 320 -5.21 19.10 7.41
CA ARG A 320 -4.38 19.54 6.27
C ARG A 320 -4.58 18.72 5.00
N ARG A 321 -4.80 17.41 5.10
CA ARG A 321 -5.00 16.53 3.94
C ARG A 321 -6.42 16.53 3.38
N SER A 322 -7.36 17.12 4.12
CA SER A 322 -8.73 17.33 3.67
C SER A 322 -8.95 18.67 2.95
N GLU A 323 -7.96 19.57 3.01
CA GLU A 323 -7.83 20.79 2.19
C GLU A 323 -7.23 20.48 0.81
#